data_AF-A0AAE4G603-F1
#
_entry.id   AF-A0AAE4G603-F1
#
_cell.length_a   1.000
_cell.length_b   1.000
_cell.length_c   1.000
_cell.angle_alpha   90.00
_cell.angle_beta   90.00
_cell.angle_gamma   90.00
#
_symmetry.space_group_name_H-M   'P 1'
#
loop_
_entity.id
_entity.type
_entity.pdbx_description
1 polymer ?
#
loop_
_entity_poly.entity_id
_entity_poly.type
_entity_poly.pdbx_seq_one_letter_code
_entity_poly.pdbx_strand_id
1 'polypeptide(L)'
;MDAIEQQREEYARQLRLRFEEYKRWAIEHWPVAEQPLDDSAFIAAERELDLLTGTMLHPGRKPDGIPASGAQQAQFEDVTPAPWP
;
A
#
# COMPACT_ATOMS: atom_id res chain seq x y z
N MET A 1 9.35 -24.05 0.44
CA MET A 1 8.43 -22.92 0.17
C MET A 1 7.14 -23.50 -0.37
N ASP A 2 6.03 -23.27 0.31
CA ASP A 2 4.71 -23.74 -0.10
C ASP A 2 4.39 -23.29 -1.53
N ALA A 3 3.93 -24.19 -2.39
CA ALA A 3 3.60 -23.88 -3.79
C ALA A 3 2.54 -22.77 -3.89
N ILE A 4 1.65 -22.70 -2.90
CA ILE A 4 0.63 -21.63 -2.77
C ILE A 4 1.27 -20.28 -2.46
N GLU A 5 2.33 -20.24 -1.65
CA GLU A 5 3.03 -18.99 -1.32
C GLU A 5 3.72 -18.42 -2.56
N GLN A 6 4.41 -19.26 -3.33
CA GLN A 6 5.02 -18.85 -4.61
C GLN A 6 3.98 -18.36 -5.61
N GLN A 7 2.80 -19.00 -5.68
CA GLN A 7 1.71 -18.55 -6.55
C GLN A 7 1.18 -17.17 -6.15
N ARG A 8 1.09 -16.89 -4.84
CA ARG A 8 0.69 -15.58 -4.32
C ARG A 8 1.73 -14.50 -4.64
N GLU A 9 3.01 -14.77 -4.39
CA GLU A 9 4.09 -13.82 -4.71
C GLU A 9 4.16 -13.51 -6.20
N GLU A 10 4.02 -14.54 -7.04
CA GLU A 10 3.98 -14.38 -8.49
C GLU A 10 2.77 -13.55 -8.94
N TYR A 11 1.59 -13.79 -8.35
CA TYR A 11 0.39 -12.99 -8.60
C TYR A 11 0.61 -11.53 -8.20
N ALA A 12 1.14 -11.27 -7.02
CA ALA A 12 1.45 -9.91 -6.54
C ALA A 12 2.40 -9.17 -7.48
N ARG A 13 3.46 -9.87 -7.93
CA ARG A 13 4.44 -9.33 -8.87
C ARG A 13 3.81 -8.97 -10.21
N GLN A 14 3.01 -9.86 -10.79
CA GLN A 14 2.32 -9.59 -12.06
C GLN A 14 1.31 -8.44 -11.93
N LEU A 15 0.59 -8.37 -10.82
CA LEU A 15 -0.40 -7.33 -10.60
C LEU A 15 0.26 -5.94 -10.50
N ARG A 16 1.39 -5.83 -9.79
CA ARG A 16 2.19 -4.60 -9.75
C ARG A 16 2.70 -4.20 -11.13
N LEU A 17 3.24 -5.14 -11.90
CA LEU A 17 3.73 -4.86 -13.25
C LEU A 17 2.62 -4.28 -14.15
N ARG A 18 1.44 -4.91 -14.16
CA ARG A 18 0.29 -4.44 -14.95
C ARG A 18 -0.20 -3.06 -14.52
N PHE A 19 -0.15 -2.77 -13.23
CA PHE A 19 -0.53 -1.45 -12.71
C PHE A 19 0.45 -0.36 -13.15
N GLU A 20 1.76 -0.64 -13.15
CA GLU A 20 2.77 0.26 -13.69
C GLU A 20 2.60 0.52 -15.19
N GLU A 21 2.29 -0.52 -15.97
CA GLU A 21 1.97 -0.39 -17.39
C GLU A 21 0.73 0.49 -17.62
N TYR A 22 -0.31 0.29 -16.80
CA TYR A 22 -1.51 1.12 -16.80
C TYR A 22 -1.21 2.59 -16.47
N LYS A 23 -0.44 2.86 -15.41
CA LYS A 23 -0.04 4.22 -15.03
C LYS A 23 0.67 4.94 -16.17
N ARG A 24 1.68 4.28 -16.75
CA ARG A 24 2.45 4.83 -17.88
C ARG A 24 1.55 5.15 -19.06
N TRP A 25 0.71 4.19 -19.45
CA TRP A 25 -0.22 4.39 -20.56
C TRP A 25 -1.18 5.56 -20.30
N ALA A 26 -1.73 5.66 -19.09
CA ALA A 26 -2.67 6.72 -18.72
C ALA A 26 -2.03 8.12 -18.74
N ILE A 27 -0.78 8.25 -18.26
CA ILE A 27 -0.02 9.51 -18.29
C ILE A 27 0.30 9.89 -19.75
N GLU A 28 0.79 8.94 -20.55
CA GLU A 28 1.18 9.18 -21.95
C GLU A 28 -0.01 9.55 -22.85
N HIS A 29 -1.19 8.98 -22.60
CA HIS A 29 -2.38 9.16 -23.45
C HIS A 29 -3.39 10.15 -22.87
N TRP A 30 -3.00 10.92 -21.85
CA TRP A 30 -3.89 11.86 -21.19
C TRP A 30 -4.35 12.98 -22.15
N PRO A 31 -5.67 13.17 -22.36
CA PRO A 31 -6.15 14.12 -23.37
C PRO A 31 -6.24 15.57 -22.86
N VAL A 32 -6.11 15.82 -21.55
CA VAL A 32 -6.33 17.15 -20.96
C VAL A 32 -5.00 17.85 -20.67
N ALA A 33 -4.51 18.63 -21.64
CA ALA A 33 -3.23 19.34 -21.53
C ALA A 33 -3.20 20.42 -20.43
N GLU A 34 -4.35 21.01 -20.09
CA GLU A 34 -4.46 22.05 -19.05
C GLU A 34 -4.22 21.50 -17.64
N GLN A 35 -4.35 20.19 -17.46
CA GLN A 35 -4.22 19.55 -16.17
C GLN A 35 -3.55 18.19 -16.39
N PRO A 36 -2.21 18.15 -16.55
CA PRO A 36 -1.49 16.92 -16.84
C PRO A 36 -1.67 15.90 -15.72
N LEU A 37 -1.85 14.64 -16.11
CA LEU A 37 -1.88 13.53 -15.17
C LEU A 37 -0.45 13.19 -14.75
N ASP A 38 -0.23 13.08 -13.45
CA ASP A 38 1.07 12.82 -12.82
C ASP A 38 0.95 11.64 -11.84
N ASP A 39 2.07 11.06 -11.42
CA ASP A 39 2.14 9.96 -10.45
C ASP A 39 1.32 10.22 -9.19
N SER A 40 1.24 11.48 -8.74
CA SER A 40 0.43 11.87 -7.57
C SER A 40 -1.05 11.49 -7.66
N ALA A 41 -1.62 11.38 -8.86
CA ALA A 41 -3.00 10.95 -9.08
C ALA A 41 -3.23 9.46 -8.73
N PHE A 42 -2.16 8.67 -8.64
CA PHE A 42 -2.22 7.22 -8.44
C PHE A 42 -1.90 6.77 -7.01
N ILE A 43 -1.52 7.68 -6.10
CA ILE A 43 -1.15 7.35 -4.72
C ILE A 43 -2.22 6.53 -4.00
N ALA A 44 -3.50 6.86 -4.19
CA ALA A 44 -4.60 6.11 -3.59
C ALA A 44 -4.68 4.68 -4.12
N ALA A 45 -4.52 4.51 -5.44
CA ALA A 45 -4.53 3.21 -6.09
C ALA A 45 -3.30 2.37 -5.75
N GLU A 46 -2.13 2.98 -5.58
CA GLU A 46 -0.91 2.32 -5.09
C GLU A 46 -1.10 1.75 -3.69
N ARG A 47 -1.72 2.53 -2.78
CA ARG A 47 -2.04 2.07 -1.43
C ARG A 47 -3.02 0.89 -1.44
N GLU A 48 -4.04 0.95 -2.29
CA GLU A 48 -4.99 -0.16 -2.44
C GLU A 48 -4.32 -1.41 -3.01
N LEU A 49 -3.43 -1.24 -3.99
CA LEU A 49 -2.63 -2.32 -4.55
C LEU A 49 -1.69 -2.95 -3.50
N ASP A 50 -1.08 -2.15 -2.64
CA ASP A 50 -0.27 -2.63 -1.52
C ASP A 50 -1.09 -3.46 -0.53
N LEU A 51 -2.32 -3.03 -0.21
CA LEU A 51 -3.24 -3.80 0.63
C LEU A 51 -3.64 -5.13 -0.01
N LEU A 52 -3.98 -5.10 -1.30
CA LEU A 52 -4.35 -6.29 -2.07
C LEU A 52 -3.21 -7.30 -2.14
N THR A 53 -2.00 -6.84 -2.48
CA THR A 53 -0.82 -7.71 -2.65
C THR A 53 -0.16 -8.12 -1.34
N GLY A 54 -0.41 -7.39 -0.25
CA GLY A 54 0.07 -7.70 1.09
C GLY A 54 -0.94 -8.49 1.91
N THR A 55 -1.68 -7.80 2.78
CA THR A 55 -2.49 -8.40 3.83
C THR A 55 -3.64 -9.25 3.31
N MET A 56 -4.27 -8.85 2.20
CA MET A 56 -5.40 -9.60 1.62
C MET A 56 -4.95 -10.88 0.92
N LEU A 57 -3.81 -10.84 0.23
CA LEU A 57 -3.27 -12.01 -0.49
C LEU A 57 -2.58 -13.01 0.45
N HIS A 58 -2.09 -12.55 1.60
CA HIS A 58 -1.43 -13.36 2.62
C HIS A 58 -2.20 -13.35 3.96
N PRO A 59 -3.38 -13.98 4.04
CA PRO A 59 -4.14 -14.03 5.28
C PRO A 59 -3.33 -14.74 6.36
N GLY A 60 -3.08 -14.04 7.48
CA GLY A 60 -2.33 -14.56 8.62
C GLY A 60 -0.82 -14.26 8.62
N ARG A 61 -0.27 -13.71 7.54
CA ARG A 61 1.09 -13.13 7.57
C ARG A 61 1.00 -11.80 8.32
N LYS A 62 1.69 -11.68 9.45
CA LYS A 62 1.87 -10.36 10.09
C LYS A 62 2.52 -9.46 9.04
N PRO A 63 2.01 -8.23 8.81
CA PRO A 63 2.65 -7.32 7.88
C PRO A 63 4.11 -7.15 8.33
N ASP A 64 5.04 -7.60 7.49
CA ASP A 64 6.47 -7.34 7.67
C ASP A 64 6.66 -5.85 7.48
N GLY A 65 6.46 -5.09 8.56
CA GLY A 65 6.69 -3.65 8.66
C GLY A 65 6.13 -2.84 7.49
N ILE A 66 4.98 -2.18 7.70
CA ILE A 66 4.75 -0.90 7.02
C ILE A 66 6.05 -0.10 7.21
N PRO A 67 6.79 0.32 6.16
CA PRO A 67 7.81 1.32 6.36
C PRO A 67 7.06 2.54 6.84
N ALA A 68 7.07 2.75 8.15
CA ALA A 68 6.57 3.93 8.79
C ALA A 68 7.45 5.09 8.30
N SER A 69 7.15 5.63 7.11
CA SER A 69 7.52 6.99 6.78
C SER A 69 6.79 7.87 7.79
N GLY A 70 7.44 8.06 8.94
CA GLY A 70 6.85 8.63 10.14
C GLY A 70 6.71 7.58 11.23
N ALA A 71 7.81 7.31 11.94
CA ALA A 71 7.74 6.83 13.32
C ALA A 71 7.05 7.90 14.18
N GLN A 72 5.73 8.04 14.05
CA GLN A 72 4.90 8.64 15.09
C GLN A 72 4.81 7.58 16.19
N GLN A 73 5.83 7.59 17.05
CA GLN A 73 5.76 7.03 18.39
C GLN A 73 4.40 7.41 18.97
N ALA A 74 3.66 6.43 19.47
CA ALA A 74 2.39 6.64 20.13
C ALA A 74 2.54 7.79 21.13
N GLN A 75 1.86 8.91 20.89
CA GLN A 75 1.92 10.13 21.70
C GLN A 75 1.05 10.03 22.97
N PHE A 76 0.71 8.81 23.38
CA PHE A 76 -0.17 8.57 24.52
C PHE A 76 0.61 7.81 25.58
N GLU A 77 0.90 8.50 26.67
CA GLU A 77 1.38 7.91 27.91
C GLU A 77 0.15 7.37 28.67
N ASP A 78 0.18 6.09 29.03
CA ASP A 78 -0.86 5.47 29.86
C ASP A 78 -0.70 6.01 31.30
N VAL A 79 -1.38 7.10 31.60
CA VAL A 79 -1.44 7.64 32.95
C VAL A 79 -2.61 6.98 33.67
N THR A 80 -2.32 6.15 34.68
CA THR A 80 -3.33 5.69 35.62
C THR A 80 -3.85 6.92 36.38
N PRO A 81 -5.13 7.32 36.24
CA PRO A 81 -5.64 8.47 36.97
C PRO A 81 -5.60 8.17 38.47
N ALA A 82 -5.01 9.08 39.24
CA ALA A 82 -5.06 9.00 40.70
C ALA A 82 -6.54 8.98 41.17
N PRO A 83 -6.89 8.19 42.20
CA PRO A 83 -8.25 8.16 42.71
C PRO A 83 -8.63 9.54 43.25
N TRP A 84 -9.81 10.02 42.83
CA TRP A 84 -10.39 11.27 43.31
C TRP A 84 -10.64 11.22 44.83
N PRO A 85 -10.46 12.34 45.55
CA PRO A 85 -10.75 12.43 46.98
C PRO A 85 -12.24 12.32 47.32
#